data_AF-A0A925SR04-F1
#
_entry.id   AF-A0A925SR04-F1
#
_cell.length_a   1.000
_cell.length_b   1.000
_cell.length_c   1.000
_cell.angle_alpha   90.00
_cell.angle_beta   90.00
_cell.angle_gamma   90.00
#
_symmetry.space_group_name_H-M   'P 1'
#
loop_
_entity.id
_entity.type
_entity.pdbx_description
1 polymer ?
#
loop_
_entity_poly.entity_id
_entity_poly.type
_entity_poly.pdbx_seq_one_letter_code
_entity_poly.pdbx_strand_id
1 'polypeptide(L)'
;MRKSNIAIFHLFEYLNMYAVLSVVIPFAVYMATLAPSVTFFDSGEFLTATASLGSAHSPGYPLFLMYAKAFTWIPLGNIAFRVNMATAFSSSLACLGVYLLTVALLKKEQLADNEQFSAFIVRTAALAAAVAFSVTPRLWLQSNHDKPYPLLAFMTAMIFYLLLKWREQYECGEERPAYVYVCTFLAGLAMALHQSVVLLLPAWFLLIVLADWRMITRIKELVLATAFALLGFSVHLYLPIRATQNPLLNWGDAKTSTQFLWHFLRKGYPSDPHSRDAALLWAQVKAFNVPHEFTWLGAVLVLFALFCLWKRQRHIVVAYLAAVFSFLIVIAGYFDTPIDMIFLTEEFFTPLYLLTAVLIGVGLFNLLTYAIRNASLP
;
A
#
# COMPACT_ATOMS: atom_id res chain seq x y z
N MET A 1 -41.83 3.35 4.87
CA MET A 1 -41.51 3.02 3.48
C MET A 1 -40.00 2.96 3.33
N ARG A 2 -39.44 1.75 3.18
CA ARG A 2 -38.00 1.50 2.98
C ARG A 2 -37.60 2.06 1.62
N LYS A 3 -36.77 3.11 1.57
CA LYS A 3 -35.98 3.42 0.38
C LYS A 3 -34.83 2.41 0.34
N SER A 4 -35.04 1.30 -0.35
CA SER A 4 -33.96 0.44 -0.84
C SER A 4 -33.25 1.17 -1.98
N ASN A 5 -32.47 2.19 -1.64
CA ASN A 5 -31.41 2.61 -2.54
C ASN A 5 -30.33 1.54 -2.44
N ILE A 6 -30.11 0.82 -3.53
CA ILE A 6 -28.93 -0.01 -3.70
C ILE A 6 -27.74 0.92 -3.47
N ALA A 7 -27.15 0.83 -2.27
CA ALA A 7 -25.96 1.56 -1.89
C ALA A 7 -24.79 0.94 -2.66
N ILE A 8 -24.73 1.21 -3.97
CA ILE A 8 -23.50 1.14 -4.73
C ILE A 8 -22.52 1.97 -3.91
N PHE A 9 -21.44 1.31 -3.47
CA PHE A 9 -20.39 1.84 -2.62
C PHE A 9 -20.28 3.36 -2.77
N HIS A 10 -20.60 4.10 -1.70
CA HIS A 10 -20.18 5.51 -1.53
C HIS A 10 -18.64 5.59 -1.47
N LEU A 11 -17.95 5.07 -2.48
CA LEU A 11 -16.50 5.16 -2.68
C LEU A 11 -16.14 6.59 -3.10
N PHE A 12 -17.12 7.30 -3.68
CA PHE A 12 -16.97 8.60 -4.31
C PHE A 12 -17.32 9.80 -3.42
N GLU A 13 -17.69 9.59 -2.15
CA GLU A 13 -18.00 10.71 -1.22
C GLU A 13 -16.83 11.69 -1.04
N TYR A 14 -15.59 11.22 -1.26
CA TYR A 14 -14.39 12.03 -1.13
C TYR A 14 -13.78 12.47 -2.46
N LEU A 15 -14.40 12.14 -3.60
CA LEU A 15 -13.96 12.63 -4.90
C LEU A 15 -14.32 14.11 -5.04
N ASN A 16 -13.31 14.94 -4.87
CA ASN A 16 -13.38 16.37 -5.08
C ASN A 16 -12.09 16.84 -5.78
N MET A 17 -11.96 18.14 -6.02
CA MET A 17 -10.78 18.69 -6.70
C MET A 17 -9.45 18.33 -5.99
N TYR A 18 -9.42 18.24 -4.66
CA TYR A 18 -8.22 17.84 -3.91
C TYR A 18 -7.86 16.37 -4.16
N ALA A 19 -8.85 15.50 -4.27
CA ALA A 19 -8.63 14.10 -4.66
C ALA A 19 -8.01 14.02 -6.06
N VAL A 20 -8.49 14.81 -7.02
CA VAL A 20 -7.92 14.88 -8.38
C VAL A 20 -6.49 15.41 -8.32
N LEU A 21 -6.23 16.49 -7.57
CA LEU A 21 -4.89 17.05 -7.40
C LEU A 21 -3.92 16.06 -6.74
N SER A 22 -4.39 15.23 -5.82
CA SER A 22 -3.57 14.17 -5.19
C SER A 22 -3.10 13.08 -6.16
N VAL A 23 -3.68 13.02 -7.37
CA VAL A 23 -3.24 12.14 -8.48
C VAL A 23 -2.46 12.94 -9.52
N VAL A 24 -3.00 14.07 -9.97
CA VAL A 24 -2.45 14.83 -11.10
C VAL A 24 -1.09 15.43 -10.76
N ILE A 25 -0.90 15.97 -9.54
CA ILE A 25 0.39 16.55 -9.15
C ILE A 25 1.49 15.48 -9.10
N PRO A 26 1.34 14.35 -8.38
CA PRO A 26 2.32 13.28 -8.41
C PRO A 26 2.58 12.73 -9.82
N PHE A 27 1.51 12.50 -10.59
CA PHE A 27 1.65 11.96 -11.95
C PHE A 27 2.46 12.89 -12.84
N ALA A 28 2.22 14.20 -12.78
CA ALA A 28 3.00 15.17 -13.55
C ALA A 28 4.48 15.17 -13.15
N VAL A 29 4.79 15.10 -11.86
CA VAL A 29 6.18 15.01 -11.36
C VAL A 29 6.85 13.74 -11.89
N TYR A 30 6.20 12.58 -11.77
CA TYR A 30 6.76 11.32 -12.21
C TYR A 30 6.91 11.25 -13.73
N MET A 31 5.97 11.77 -14.50
CA MET A 31 6.10 11.85 -15.95
C MET A 31 7.25 12.78 -16.37
N ALA A 32 7.54 13.84 -15.62
CA ALA A 32 8.65 14.74 -15.88
C ALA A 32 10.03 14.12 -15.58
N THR A 33 10.10 13.12 -14.68
CA THR A 33 11.35 12.44 -14.29
C THR A 33 11.41 10.96 -14.72
N LEU A 34 10.46 10.52 -15.55
CA LEU A 34 10.31 9.12 -15.92
C LEU A 34 11.54 8.62 -16.70
N ALA A 35 12.02 7.42 -16.38
CA ALA A 35 13.10 6.82 -17.16
C ALA A 35 12.64 6.57 -18.61
N PRO A 36 13.36 7.09 -19.62
CA PRO A 36 12.93 7.01 -21.02
C PRO A 36 13.15 5.61 -21.63
N SER A 37 13.92 4.76 -20.96
CA SER A 37 14.28 3.42 -21.43
C SER A 37 14.55 2.48 -20.25
N VAL A 38 15.06 1.27 -20.56
CA VAL A 38 15.50 0.25 -19.60
C VAL A 38 16.51 0.84 -18.61
N THR A 39 16.38 0.51 -17.33
CA THR A 39 17.31 0.93 -16.27
C THR A 39 18.11 -0.25 -15.69
N PHE A 40 18.83 -0.02 -14.59
CA PHE A 40 19.63 -1.04 -13.90
C PHE A 40 18.76 -2.10 -13.20
N PHE A 41 19.44 -3.14 -12.68
CA PHE A 41 18.87 -4.24 -11.91
C PHE A 41 17.83 -5.07 -12.69
N ASP A 42 16.63 -5.16 -12.16
CA ASP A 42 15.52 -5.99 -12.62
C ASP A 42 14.73 -5.38 -13.78
N SER A 43 15.08 -4.17 -14.24
CA SER A 43 14.30 -3.47 -15.27
C SER A 43 14.20 -4.25 -16.59
N GLY A 44 15.34 -4.68 -17.15
CA GLY A 44 15.32 -5.46 -18.40
C GLY A 44 14.49 -6.75 -18.29
N GLU A 45 14.48 -7.35 -17.10
CA GLU A 45 13.71 -8.54 -16.79
C GLU A 45 12.21 -8.23 -16.75
N PHE A 46 11.76 -7.30 -15.90
CA PHE A 46 10.35 -6.92 -15.77
C PHE A 46 9.75 -6.42 -17.08
N LEU A 47 10.51 -5.66 -17.87
CA LEU A 47 10.09 -5.20 -19.19
C LEU A 47 9.90 -6.36 -20.18
N THR A 48 10.83 -7.31 -20.22
CA THR A 48 10.73 -8.50 -21.08
C THR A 48 9.55 -9.36 -20.64
N ALA A 49 9.41 -9.61 -19.33
CA ALA A 49 8.30 -10.34 -18.74
C ALA A 49 6.96 -9.69 -19.10
N THR A 50 6.85 -8.38 -18.96
CA THR A 50 5.61 -7.65 -19.27
C THR A 50 5.31 -7.70 -20.75
N ALA A 51 6.32 -7.47 -21.61
CA ALA A 51 6.15 -7.49 -23.06
C ALA A 51 5.66 -8.85 -23.57
N SER A 52 6.24 -9.95 -23.07
CA SER A 52 5.89 -11.31 -23.49
C SER A 52 4.77 -11.98 -22.67
N LEU A 53 4.21 -11.29 -21.67
CA LEU A 53 3.38 -11.91 -20.64
C LEU A 53 4.06 -13.17 -20.06
N GLY A 54 5.31 -13.01 -19.66
CA GLY A 54 6.17 -14.02 -19.06
C GLY A 54 6.07 -14.06 -17.53
N SER A 55 7.15 -14.51 -16.89
CA SER A 55 7.33 -14.46 -15.43
C SER A 55 8.70 -13.88 -15.10
N ALA A 56 8.70 -12.85 -14.24
CA ALA A 56 9.92 -12.29 -13.65
C ALA A 56 10.42 -13.16 -12.49
N HIS A 57 11.49 -12.75 -11.83
CA HIS A 57 12.07 -13.44 -10.69
C HIS A 57 11.06 -13.63 -9.56
N SER A 58 11.36 -14.56 -8.67
CA SER A 58 10.44 -15.00 -7.62
C SER A 58 9.96 -13.83 -6.75
N PRO A 59 8.63 -13.61 -6.59
CA PRO A 59 7.54 -14.59 -6.79
C PRO A 59 6.82 -14.53 -8.16
N GLY A 60 7.37 -13.84 -9.17
CA GLY A 60 6.85 -13.82 -10.54
C GLY A 60 5.92 -12.65 -10.88
N TYR A 61 5.44 -11.91 -9.88
CA TYR A 61 4.71 -10.64 -10.03
C TYR A 61 3.49 -10.66 -10.99
N PRO A 62 2.65 -11.72 -11.00
CA PRO A 62 1.67 -11.93 -12.07
C PRO A 62 0.68 -10.78 -12.24
N LEU A 63 0.21 -10.17 -11.14
CA LEU A 63 -0.74 -9.06 -11.23
C LEU A 63 -0.10 -7.81 -11.83
N PHE A 64 1.14 -7.50 -11.46
CA PHE A 64 1.84 -6.34 -11.99
C PHE A 64 2.10 -6.49 -13.49
N LEU A 65 2.55 -7.68 -13.94
CA LEU A 65 2.80 -7.94 -15.36
C LEU A 65 1.50 -7.81 -16.19
N MET A 66 0.38 -8.35 -15.70
CA MET A 66 -0.92 -8.20 -16.36
C MET A 66 -1.39 -6.74 -16.40
N TYR A 67 -1.23 -6.02 -15.31
CA TYR A 67 -1.57 -4.60 -15.20
C TYR A 67 -0.74 -3.74 -16.17
N ALA A 68 0.59 -3.89 -16.12
CA ALA A 68 1.51 -3.12 -16.95
C ALA A 68 1.43 -3.49 -18.43
N LYS A 69 1.01 -4.73 -18.77
CA LYS A 69 0.78 -5.14 -20.16
C LYS A 69 -0.20 -4.21 -20.87
N ALA A 70 -1.27 -3.78 -20.20
CA ALA A 70 -2.27 -2.88 -20.80
C ALA A 70 -1.64 -1.55 -21.25
N PHE A 71 -0.65 -1.04 -20.51
CA PHE A 71 0.05 0.20 -20.87
C PHE A 71 0.92 0.04 -22.11
N THR A 72 1.41 -1.17 -22.42
CA THR A 72 2.22 -1.42 -23.63
C THR A 72 1.46 -1.13 -24.93
N TRP A 73 0.13 -1.09 -24.90
CA TRP A 73 -0.71 -0.76 -26.04
C TRP A 73 -0.87 0.75 -26.30
N ILE A 74 -0.45 1.60 -25.36
CA ILE A 74 -0.49 3.05 -25.54
C ILE A 74 0.58 3.44 -26.57
N PRO A 75 0.26 4.17 -27.66
CA PRO A 75 1.20 4.45 -28.74
C PRO A 75 2.16 5.61 -28.40
N LEU A 76 2.83 5.55 -27.23
CA LEU A 76 3.77 6.55 -26.75
C LEU A 76 5.12 5.92 -26.41
N GLY A 77 6.22 6.49 -26.91
CA GLY A 77 7.57 6.01 -26.60
C GLY A 77 7.82 4.53 -26.92
N ASN A 78 8.89 3.97 -26.35
CA ASN A 78 9.21 2.54 -26.41
C ASN A 78 8.46 1.74 -25.33
N ILE A 79 8.58 0.42 -25.34
CA ILE A 79 7.90 -0.45 -24.34
C ILE A 79 8.33 -0.12 -22.92
N ALA A 80 9.62 0.18 -22.69
CA ALA A 80 10.13 0.54 -21.37
C ALA A 80 9.42 1.77 -20.80
N PHE A 81 9.33 2.84 -21.61
CA PHE A 81 8.62 4.06 -21.24
C PHE A 81 7.16 3.78 -20.86
N ARG A 82 6.46 2.93 -21.62
CA ARG A 82 5.05 2.58 -21.35
C ARG A 82 4.86 1.81 -20.05
N VAL A 83 5.76 0.87 -19.75
CA VAL A 83 5.71 0.11 -18.49
C VAL A 83 6.10 1.00 -17.32
N ASN A 84 7.12 1.86 -17.46
CA ASN A 84 7.47 2.85 -16.44
C ASN A 84 6.29 3.79 -16.15
N MET A 85 5.54 4.20 -17.19
CA MET A 85 4.33 5.00 -17.04
C MET A 85 3.23 4.28 -16.23
N ALA A 86 3.13 2.95 -16.33
CA ALA A 86 2.23 2.15 -15.49
C ALA A 86 2.60 2.27 -14.01
N THR A 87 3.89 2.23 -13.69
CA THR A 87 4.36 2.42 -12.32
C THR A 87 4.14 3.86 -11.84
N ALA A 88 4.43 4.88 -12.65
CA ALA A 88 4.12 6.28 -12.33
C ALA A 88 2.62 6.50 -12.05
N PHE A 89 1.74 5.87 -12.83
CA PHE A 89 0.30 5.90 -12.58
C PHE A 89 -0.07 5.20 -11.27
N SER A 90 0.50 4.03 -10.99
CA SER A 90 0.30 3.30 -9.73
C SER A 90 0.73 4.11 -8.50
N SER A 91 1.87 4.81 -8.57
CA SER A 91 2.33 5.70 -7.50
C SER A 91 1.39 6.88 -7.26
N SER A 92 0.84 7.43 -8.33
CA SER A 92 -0.15 8.52 -8.23
C SER A 92 -1.45 8.04 -7.59
N LEU A 93 -1.87 6.80 -7.85
CA LEU A 93 -2.98 6.16 -7.14
C LEU A 93 -2.64 5.88 -5.67
N ALA A 94 -1.40 5.52 -5.34
CA ALA A 94 -0.98 5.35 -3.95
C ALA A 94 -1.08 6.68 -3.17
N CYS A 95 -0.76 7.81 -3.81
CA CYS A 95 -0.95 9.16 -3.25
C CYS A 95 -2.44 9.50 -3.03
N LEU A 96 -3.32 9.11 -3.96
CA LEU A 96 -4.77 9.16 -3.72
C LEU A 96 -5.18 8.32 -2.51
N GLY A 97 -4.57 7.15 -2.33
CA GLY A 97 -4.75 6.31 -1.16
C GLY A 97 -4.45 7.05 0.16
N VAL A 98 -3.31 7.78 0.21
CA VAL A 98 -2.98 8.64 1.36
C VAL A 98 -4.08 9.68 1.60
N TYR A 99 -4.47 10.41 0.55
CA TYR A 99 -5.51 11.43 0.64
C TYR A 99 -6.83 10.84 1.19
N LEU A 100 -7.32 9.73 0.63
CA LEU A 100 -8.58 9.11 1.02
C LEU A 100 -8.54 8.61 2.47
N LEU A 101 -7.44 7.99 2.89
CA LEU A 101 -7.28 7.52 4.27
C LEU A 101 -7.20 8.68 5.27
N THR A 102 -6.45 9.74 4.96
CA THR A 102 -6.37 10.91 5.84
C THR A 102 -7.74 11.57 5.99
N VAL A 103 -8.48 11.77 4.90
CA VAL A 103 -9.85 12.31 4.97
C VAL A 103 -10.76 11.37 5.77
N ALA A 104 -10.69 10.05 5.54
CA ALA A 104 -11.52 9.08 6.26
C ALA A 104 -11.29 9.08 7.78
N LEU A 105 -10.03 9.24 8.23
CA LEU A 105 -9.67 9.31 9.64
C LEU A 105 -10.11 10.62 10.31
N LEU A 106 -10.15 11.72 9.56
CA LEU A 106 -10.42 13.07 10.07
C LEU A 106 -11.87 13.55 9.85
N LYS A 107 -12.72 12.80 9.13
CA LYS A 107 -14.06 13.27 8.76
C LYS A 107 -15.00 13.63 9.92
N LYS A 108 -14.78 13.04 11.10
CA LYS A 108 -15.58 13.31 12.31
C LYS A 108 -15.04 14.51 13.11
N GLU A 109 -13.95 15.12 12.67
CA GLU A 109 -13.31 16.22 13.36
C GLU A 109 -13.92 17.57 12.94
N GLN A 110 -14.43 18.31 13.92
CA GLN A 110 -14.91 19.68 13.74
C GLN A 110 -13.94 20.66 14.39
N LEU A 111 -13.45 21.59 13.58
CA LEU A 111 -12.38 22.52 13.95
C LEU A 111 -12.95 23.85 14.44
N ALA A 112 -14.05 24.28 13.83
CA ALA A 112 -14.86 25.44 14.17
C ALA A 112 -16.34 25.12 13.91
N ASP A 113 -17.25 25.97 14.37
CA ASP A 113 -18.69 25.87 14.06
C ASP A 113 -18.97 25.96 12.54
N ASN A 114 -17.98 26.40 11.77
CA ASN A 114 -18.02 26.39 10.31
C ASN A 114 -17.56 25.04 9.73
N GLU A 115 -18.53 24.24 9.28
CA GLU A 115 -18.31 22.93 8.64
C GLU A 115 -17.50 23.04 7.34
N GLN A 116 -17.73 24.07 6.52
CA GLN A 116 -17.01 24.26 5.26
C GLN A 116 -15.52 24.53 5.50
N PHE A 117 -15.21 25.36 6.50
CA PHE A 117 -13.83 25.64 6.89
C PHE A 117 -13.14 24.38 7.45
N SER A 118 -13.83 23.62 8.30
CA SER A 118 -13.31 22.34 8.81
C SER A 118 -13.00 21.36 7.67
N ALA A 119 -13.92 21.21 6.71
CA ALA A 119 -13.72 20.37 5.54
C ALA A 119 -12.55 20.85 4.66
N PHE A 120 -12.39 22.17 4.49
CA PHE A 120 -11.25 22.75 3.77
C PHE A 120 -9.90 22.39 4.43
N ILE A 121 -9.80 22.51 5.76
CA ILE A 121 -8.57 22.18 6.49
C ILE A 121 -8.27 20.68 6.42
N VAL A 122 -9.26 19.81 6.58
CA VAL A 122 -9.10 18.34 6.40
C VAL A 122 -8.57 18.01 5.02
N ARG A 123 -9.20 18.54 3.96
CA ARG A 123 -8.81 18.27 2.57
C ARG A 123 -7.42 18.79 2.23
N THR A 124 -7.07 19.97 2.76
CA THR A 124 -5.75 20.57 2.54
C THR A 124 -4.66 19.78 3.27
N ALA A 125 -4.89 19.35 4.51
CA ALA A 125 -3.96 18.48 5.24
C ALA A 125 -3.77 17.12 4.56
N ALA A 126 -4.85 16.53 4.05
CA ALA A 126 -4.81 15.28 3.28
C ALA A 126 -4.05 15.43 1.94
N LEU A 127 -4.27 16.52 1.21
CA LEU A 127 -3.52 16.81 -0.01
C LEU A 127 -2.03 17.04 0.27
N ALA A 128 -1.71 17.80 1.32
CA ALA A 128 -0.32 18.02 1.74
C ALA A 128 0.39 16.70 2.08
N ALA A 129 -0.28 15.79 2.78
CA ALA A 129 0.24 14.46 3.07
C ALA A 129 0.47 13.61 1.81
N ALA A 130 -0.46 13.64 0.86
CA ALA A 130 -0.33 12.94 -0.42
C ALA A 130 0.85 13.48 -1.26
N VAL A 131 1.00 14.80 -1.32
CA VAL A 131 2.14 15.43 -2.02
C VAL A 131 3.45 15.14 -1.31
N ALA A 132 3.49 15.18 0.03
CA ALA A 132 4.68 14.80 0.80
C ALA A 132 5.07 13.34 0.55
N PHE A 133 4.09 12.42 0.47
CA PHE A 133 4.35 11.03 0.08
C PHE A 133 4.87 10.91 -1.35
N SER A 134 4.37 11.73 -2.28
CA SER A 134 4.79 11.64 -3.68
C SER A 134 6.27 11.95 -3.92
N VAL A 135 6.87 12.77 -3.06
CA VAL A 135 8.25 13.22 -3.20
C VAL A 135 9.20 12.53 -2.22
N THR A 136 8.76 11.47 -1.51
CA THR A 136 9.71 10.72 -0.68
C THR A 136 10.73 10.00 -1.58
N PRO A 137 11.99 9.86 -1.13
CA PRO A 137 13.04 9.23 -1.92
C PRO A 137 12.65 7.86 -2.48
N ARG A 138 11.97 7.01 -1.70
CA ARG A 138 11.64 5.64 -2.12
C ARG A 138 10.50 5.59 -3.11
N LEU A 139 9.40 6.28 -2.81
CA LEU A 139 8.28 6.26 -3.73
C LEU A 139 8.67 6.91 -5.06
N TRP A 140 9.40 8.03 -5.03
CA TRP A 140 9.84 8.68 -6.26
C TRP A 140 10.81 7.81 -7.06
N LEU A 141 11.81 7.19 -6.42
CA LEU A 141 12.73 6.26 -7.10
C LEU A 141 11.96 5.13 -7.81
N GLN A 142 11.02 4.50 -7.10
CA GLN A 142 10.19 3.43 -7.66
C GLN A 142 9.22 3.94 -8.73
N SER A 143 8.79 5.20 -8.67
CA SER A 143 7.86 5.78 -9.66
C SER A 143 8.51 6.04 -11.02
N ASN A 144 9.84 6.15 -11.05
CA ASN A 144 10.58 6.47 -12.27
C ASN A 144 10.87 5.24 -13.16
N HIS A 145 10.71 4.02 -12.64
CA HIS A 145 10.98 2.79 -13.39
C HIS A 145 10.06 1.63 -12.94
N ASP A 146 10.14 0.50 -13.62
CA ASP A 146 9.19 -0.60 -13.64
C ASP A 146 9.11 -1.44 -12.35
N LYS A 147 8.55 -0.83 -11.29
CA LYS A 147 8.39 -1.45 -9.95
C LYS A 147 6.92 -1.73 -9.58
N PRO A 148 6.65 -2.86 -8.88
CA PRO A 148 5.29 -3.25 -8.48
C PRO A 148 4.83 -2.66 -7.14
N TYR A 149 5.76 -2.20 -6.30
CA TYR A 149 5.47 -1.79 -4.92
C TYR A 149 4.53 -0.58 -4.80
N PRO A 150 4.54 0.42 -5.69
CA PRO A 150 3.55 1.50 -5.64
C PRO A 150 2.12 1.00 -5.84
N LEU A 151 1.91 0.03 -6.73
CA LEU A 151 0.60 -0.59 -6.92
C LEU A 151 0.17 -1.39 -5.68
N LEU A 152 1.12 -2.06 -5.02
CA LEU A 152 0.89 -2.72 -3.73
C LEU A 152 0.49 -1.72 -2.63
N ALA A 153 1.14 -0.56 -2.59
CA ALA A 153 0.81 0.50 -1.64
C ALA A 153 -0.62 1.01 -1.88
N PHE A 154 -1.01 1.24 -3.14
CA PHE A 154 -2.38 1.59 -3.48
C PHE A 154 -3.40 0.52 -3.06
N MET A 155 -3.14 -0.77 -3.36
CA MET A 155 -3.99 -1.88 -2.90
C MET A 155 -4.12 -1.91 -1.38
N THR A 156 -3.01 -1.68 -0.67
CA THR A 156 -3.00 -1.56 0.79
C THR A 156 -3.91 -0.43 1.27
N ALA A 157 -3.83 0.75 0.64
CA ALA A 157 -4.67 1.88 1.00
C ALA A 157 -6.16 1.56 0.81
N MET A 158 -6.53 0.87 -0.26
CA MET A 158 -7.91 0.45 -0.52
C MET A 158 -8.41 -0.56 0.51
N ILE A 159 -7.59 -1.53 0.92
CA ILE A 159 -7.95 -2.48 1.97
C ILE A 159 -8.20 -1.75 3.29
N PHE A 160 -7.29 -0.86 3.72
CA PHE A 160 -7.51 -0.06 4.93
C PHE A 160 -8.76 0.81 4.82
N TYR A 161 -8.98 1.48 3.68
CA TYR A 161 -10.15 2.34 3.47
C TYR A 161 -11.46 1.55 3.59
N LEU A 162 -11.54 0.37 2.97
CA LEU A 162 -12.71 -0.51 3.05
C LEU A 162 -12.91 -1.08 4.46
N LEU A 163 -11.84 -1.42 5.19
CA LEU A 163 -11.92 -1.84 6.59
C LEU A 163 -12.41 -0.72 7.51
N LEU A 164 -11.94 0.51 7.33
CA LEU A 164 -12.43 1.68 8.08
C LEU A 164 -13.92 1.93 7.81
N LYS A 165 -14.34 1.79 6.54
CA LYS A 165 -15.74 1.94 6.15
C LYS A 165 -16.63 0.83 6.70
N TRP A 166 -16.17 -0.41 6.66
CA TRP A 166 -16.83 -1.54 7.30
C TRP A 166 -17.03 -1.27 8.79
N ARG A 167 -15.97 -0.87 9.48
CA ARG A 167 -15.97 -0.62 10.92
C ARG A 167 -16.95 0.48 11.30
N GLU A 168 -16.96 1.59 10.57
CA GLU A 168 -17.91 2.67 10.82
C GLU A 168 -19.36 2.20 10.69
N GLN A 169 -19.69 1.45 9.63
CA GLN A 169 -21.05 0.95 9.44
C GLN A 169 -21.43 -0.07 10.51
N TYR A 170 -20.49 -0.93 10.88
CA TYR A 170 -20.66 -1.88 11.97
C TYR A 170 -20.93 -1.18 13.31
N GLU A 171 -20.19 -0.13 13.63
CA GLU A 171 -20.39 0.70 14.83
C GLU A 171 -21.75 1.41 14.82
N CYS A 172 -22.33 1.69 13.64
CA CYS A 172 -23.71 2.19 13.49
C CYS A 172 -24.79 1.08 13.53
N GLY A 173 -24.42 -0.18 13.77
CA GLY A 173 -25.34 -1.31 13.85
C GLY A 173 -25.69 -1.93 12.49
N GLU A 174 -25.01 -1.56 11.41
CA GLU A 174 -25.21 -2.16 10.09
C GLU A 174 -24.19 -3.28 9.83
N GLU A 175 -24.67 -4.53 9.74
CA GLU A 175 -23.82 -5.66 9.36
C GLU A 175 -23.59 -5.68 7.84
N ARG A 176 -22.49 -5.07 7.37
CA ARG A 176 -22.06 -5.09 5.97
C ARG A 176 -20.79 -5.93 5.74
N PRO A 177 -20.82 -7.27 5.94
CA PRO A 177 -19.63 -8.12 5.85
C PRO A 177 -18.98 -8.14 4.45
N ALA A 178 -19.72 -7.74 3.40
CA ALA A 178 -19.21 -7.65 2.04
C ALA A 178 -17.94 -6.80 1.92
N TYR A 179 -17.76 -5.75 2.74
CA TYR A 179 -16.50 -5.00 2.76
C TYR A 179 -15.31 -5.87 3.15
N VAL A 180 -15.47 -6.74 4.16
CA VAL A 180 -14.42 -7.65 4.60
C VAL A 180 -14.10 -8.67 3.51
N TYR A 181 -15.12 -9.18 2.80
CA TYR A 181 -14.89 -10.10 1.67
C TYR A 181 -14.11 -9.43 0.52
N VAL A 182 -14.43 -8.18 0.20
CA VAL A 182 -13.66 -7.42 -0.80
C VAL A 182 -12.24 -7.17 -0.29
N CYS A 183 -12.06 -6.86 1.00
CA CYS A 183 -10.73 -6.71 1.59
C CYS A 183 -9.90 -7.98 1.47
N THR A 184 -10.47 -9.16 1.77
CA THR A 184 -9.73 -10.41 1.68
C THR A 184 -9.47 -10.81 0.24
N PHE A 185 -10.39 -10.55 -0.69
CA PHE A 185 -10.12 -10.67 -2.13
C PHE A 185 -8.96 -9.79 -2.58
N LEU A 186 -8.96 -8.50 -2.21
CA LEU A 186 -7.88 -7.58 -2.54
C LEU A 186 -6.55 -8.00 -1.88
N ALA A 187 -6.57 -8.56 -0.67
CA ALA A 187 -5.38 -9.09 -0.01
C ALA A 187 -4.80 -10.30 -0.78
N GLY A 188 -5.65 -11.25 -1.19
CA GLY A 188 -5.26 -12.38 -2.03
C GLY A 188 -4.72 -11.92 -3.39
N LEU A 189 -5.31 -10.89 -3.97
CA LEU A 189 -4.87 -10.28 -5.22
C LEU A 189 -3.52 -9.54 -5.05
N ALA A 190 -3.33 -8.82 -3.94
CA ALA A 190 -2.10 -8.09 -3.65
C ALA A 190 -0.89 -9.02 -3.41
N MET A 191 -1.12 -10.27 -3.03
CA MET A 191 -0.08 -11.31 -2.97
C MET A 191 0.60 -11.53 -4.32
N ALA A 192 -0.15 -11.35 -5.42
CA ALA A 192 0.35 -11.44 -6.79
C ALA A 192 1.11 -10.17 -7.25
N LEU A 193 1.14 -9.11 -6.42
CA LEU A 193 2.05 -7.97 -6.59
C LEU A 193 3.34 -8.21 -5.81
N HIS A 194 3.24 -8.52 -4.52
CA HIS A 194 4.40 -8.94 -3.74
C HIS A 194 3.94 -9.57 -2.43
N GLN A 195 4.73 -10.52 -1.92
CA GLN A 195 4.34 -11.30 -0.75
C GLN A 195 4.34 -10.52 0.57
N SER A 196 5.02 -9.37 0.61
CA SER A 196 5.08 -8.51 1.80
C SER A 196 3.72 -7.98 2.26
N VAL A 197 2.67 -8.06 1.45
CA VAL A 197 1.32 -7.69 1.87
C VAL A 197 0.83 -8.50 3.08
N VAL A 198 1.29 -9.76 3.24
CA VAL A 198 0.95 -10.63 4.37
C VAL A 198 1.39 -10.04 5.71
N LEU A 199 2.41 -9.17 5.70
CA LEU A 199 2.91 -8.50 6.90
C LEU A 199 1.91 -7.46 7.45
N LEU A 200 0.85 -7.14 6.71
CA LEU A 200 -0.26 -6.30 7.16
C LEU A 200 -1.40 -7.10 7.81
N LEU A 201 -1.39 -8.44 7.72
CA LEU A 201 -2.42 -9.29 8.34
C LEU A 201 -2.62 -8.99 9.84
N PRO A 202 -1.56 -8.80 10.67
CA PRO A 202 -1.76 -8.47 12.08
C PRO A 202 -2.52 -7.16 12.28
N ALA A 203 -2.26 -6.14 11.46
CA ALA A 203 -2.93 -4.85 11.53
C ALA A 203 -4.41 -4.98 11.16
N TRP A 204 -4.72 -5.66 10.04
CA TRP A 204 -6.11 -5.89 9.61
C TRP A 204 -6.89 -6.74 10.60
N PHE A 205 -6.26 -7.80 11.13
CA PHE A 205 -6.84 -8.65 12.15
C PHE A 205 -7.19 -7.85 13.41
N LEU A 206 -6.27 -7.02 13.90
CA LEU A 206 -6.51 -6.17 15.06
C LEU A 206 -7.60 -5.14 14.80
N LEU A 207 -7.70 -4.55 13.60
CA LEU A 207 -8.80 -3.64 13.26
C LEU A 207 -10.17 -4.33 13.35
N ILE A 208 -10.27 -5.60 12.97
CA ILE A 208 -11.51 -6.39 13.05
C ILE A 208 -11.81 -6.80 14.49
N VAL A 209 -10.84 -7.41 15.20
CA VAL A 209 -11.04 -7.94 16.55
C VAL A 209 -11.25 -6.84 17.59
N LEU A 210 -10.58 -5.69 17.42
CA LEU A 210 -10.81 -4.51 18.28
C LEU A 210 -12.11 -3.77 17.94
N ALA A 211 -12.82 -4.13 16.87
CA ALA A 211 -14.19 -3.69 16.64
C ALA A 211 -15.17 -4.63 17.36
N ASP A 212 -15.04 -5.94 17.14
CA ASP A 212 -15.74 -6.97 17.91
C ASP A 212 -15.01 -8.30 17.81
N TRP A 213 -14.55 -8.83 18.95
CA TRP A 213 -13.84 -10.11 18.99
C TRP A 213 -14.69 -11.29 18.52
N ARG A 214 -16.03 -11.20 18.63
CA ARG A 214 -16.95 -12.25 18.19
C ARG A 214 -16.91 -12.45 16.68
N MET A 215 -16.34 -11.52 15.91
CA MET A 215 -16.14 -11.71 14.47
C MET A 215 -15.34 -12.97 14.14
N ILE A 216 -14.41 -13.39 15.01
CA ILE A 216 -13.60 -14.60 14.81
C ILE A 216 -14.37 -15.90 15.07
N THR A 217 -15.57 -15.83 15.65
CA THR A 217 -16.42 -17.02 15.89
C THR A 217 -17.51 -17.17 14.83
N ARG A 218 -17.66 -16.19 13.93
CA ARG A 218 -18.64 -16.22 12.84
C ARG A 218 -18.15 -17.11 11.69
N ILE A 219 -18.33 -18.42 11.82
CA ILE A 219 -17.82 -19.44 10.87
C ILE A 219 -18.19 -19.14 9.41
N LYS A 220 -19.46 -18.78 9.14
CA LYS A 220 -19.92 -18.43 7.79
C LYS A 220 -19.07 -17.29 7.19
N GLU A 221 -18.80 -16.27 7.98
CA GLU A 221 -18.04 -15.08 7.57
C GLU A 221 -16.58 -15.45 7.32
N LEU A 222 -15.99 -16.31 8.15
CA LEU A 222 -14.63 -16.82 7.95
C LEU A 222 -14.50 -17.65 6.68
N VAL A 223 -15.47 -18.54 6.40
CA VAL A 223 -15.49 -19.36 5.19
C VAL A 223 -15.59 -18.47 3.95
N LEU A 224 -16.50 -17.49 3.95
CA LEU A 224 -16.64 -16.57 2.83
C LEU A 224 -15.40 -15.67 2.67
N ALA A 225 -14.87 -15.09 3.74
CA ALA A 225 -13.65 -14.30 3.70
C ALA A 225 -12.46 -15.10 3.12
N THR A 226 -12.33 -16.37 3.51
CA THR A 226 -11.31 -17.29 2.99
C THR A 226 -11.54 -17.60 1.51
N ALA A 227 -12.78 -17.89 1.10
CA ALA A 227 -13.11 -18.15 -0.30
C ALA A 227 -12.78 -16.95 -1.20
N PHE A 228 -13.09 -15.73 -0.76
CA PHE A 228 -12.73 -14.50 -1.48
C PHE A 228 -11.21 -14.27 -1.50
N ALA A 229 -10.49 -14.57 -0.41
CA ALA A 229 -9.03 -14.53 -0.40
C ALA A 229 -8.43 -15.48 -1.43
N LEU A 230 -8.91 -16.73 -1.49
CA LEU A 230 -8.48 -17.73 -2.46
C LEU A 230 -8.84 -17.33 -3.89
N LEU A 231 -9.99 -16.69 -4.10
CA LEU A 231 -10.38 -16.14 -5.39
C LEU A 231 -9.40 -15.05 -5.85
N GLY A 232 -9.01 -14.11 -4.98
CA GLY A 232 -7.99 -13.11 -5.30
C GLY A 232 -6.62 -13.75 -5.55
N PHE A 233 -6.25 -14.73 -4.71
CA PHE A 233 -4.99 -15.48 -4.82
C PHE A 233 -4.92 -16.31 -6.11
N SER A 234 -6.04 -16.69 -6.70
CA SER A 234 -6.09 -17.49 -7.93
C SER A 234 -5.37 -16.84 -9.12
N VAL A 235 -5.09 -15.53 -9.08
CA VAL A 235 -4.25 -14.84 -10.06
C VAL A 235 -2.86 -15.46 -10.18
N HIS A 236 -2.34 -16.14 -9.17
CA HIS A 236 -1.08 -16.88 -9.25
C HIS A 236 -1.11 -18.04 -10.25
N LEU A 237 -2.30 -18.53 -10.65
CA LEU A 237 -2.44 -19.50 -11.75
C LEU A 237 -1.93 -18.95 -13.09
N TYR A 238 -1.78 -17.62 -13.21
CA TYR A 238 -1.05 -17.01 -14.32
C TYR A 238 0.33 -17.65 -14.52
N LEU A 239 1.08 -17.93 -13.46
CA LEU A 239 2.45 -18.46 -13.56
C LEU A 239 2.51 -19.81 -14.30
N PRO A 240 1.82 -20.87 -13.87
CA PRO A 240 1.82 -22.14 -14.61
C PRO A 240 1.18 -22.02 -15.99
N ILE A 241 0.07 -21.27 -16.12
CA ILE A 241 -0.61 -21.10 -17.42
C ILE A 241 0.33 -20.46 -18.44
N ARG A 242 0.98 -19.35 -18.08
CA ARG A 242 1.90 -18.66 -18.98
C ARG A 242 3.17 -19.46 -19.23
N ALA A 243 3.71 -20.16 -18.24
CA ALA A 243 4.88 -21.02 -18.44
C ALA A 243 4.65 -22.09 -19.54
N THR A 244 3.43 -22.65 -19.66
CA THR A 244 3.12 -23.62 -20.74
C THR A 244 3.18 -23.03 -22.16
N GLN A 245 3.10 -21.71 -22.29
CA GLN A 245 3.17 -21.01 -23.58
C GLN A 245 4.59 -20.65 -24.00
N ASN A 246 5.60 -21.02 -23.20
CA ASN A 246 7.02 -20.74 -23.43
C ASN A 246 7.31 -19.26 -23.78
N PRO A 247 6.94 -18.31 -22.88
CA PRO A 247 7.19 -16.89 -23.11
C PRO A 247 8.69 -16.59 -23.08
N LEU A 248 9.10 -15.45 -23.67
CA LEU A 248 10.50 -15.05 -23.79
C LEU A 248 11.24 -15.04 -22.45
N LEU A 249 10.60 -14.48 -21.41
CA LEU A 249 11.08 -14.59 -20.03
C LEU A 249 10.15 -15.50 -19.23
N ASN A 250 10.70 -16.58 -18.68
CA ASN A 250 9.95 -17.58 -17.92
C ASN A 250 10.75 -18.04 -16.71
N TRP A 251 10.97 -17.15 -15.75
CA TRP A 251 11.77 -17.47 -14.57
C TRP A 251 11.18 -18.65 -13.79
N GLY A 252 12.03 -19.61 -13.44
CA GLY A 252 11.64 -20.82 -12.70
C GLY A 252 10.84 -21.86 -13.50
N ASP A 253 10.46 -21.58 -14.75
CA ASP A 253 9.65 -22.44 -15.63
C ASP A 253 8.50 -23.14 -14.89
N ALA A 254 7.59 -22.35 -14.30
CA ALA A 254 6.60 -22.78 -13.30
C ALA A 254 5.47 -23.72 -13.81
N LYS A 255 5.74 -24.62 -14.76
CA LYS A 255 4.76 -25.51 -15.43
C LYS A 255 4.19 -26.59 -14.50
N THR A 256 5.03 -27.14 -13.62
CA THR A 256 4.63 -28.17 -12.66
C THR A 256 4.37 -27.58 -11.28
N SER A 257 3.62 -28.28 -10.42
CA SER A 257 3.38 -27.85 -9.03
C SER A 257 4.68 -27.65 -8.26
N THR A 258 5.69 -28.49 -8.48
CA THR A 258 7.01 -28.38 -7.86
C THR A 258 7.74 -27.10 -8.29
N GLN A 259 7.77 -26.80 -9.58
CA GLN A 259 8.40 -25.59 -10.11
C GLN A 259 7.64 -24.33 -9.67
N PHE A 260 6.30 -24.37 -9.69
CA PHE A 260 5.47 -23.31 -9.15
C PHE A 260 5.78 -23.04 -7.68
N LEU A 261 5.79 -24.07 -6.83
CA LEU A 261 6.11 -23.91 -5.41
C LEU A 261 7.55 -23.43 -5.20
N TRP A 262 8.51 -23.89 -6.01
CA TRP A 262 9.89 -23.40 -5.94
C TRP A 262 9.99 -21.91 -6.25
N HIS A 263 9.28 -21.46 -7.29
CA HIS A 263 9.25 -20.06 -7.71
C HIS A 263 8.48 -19.19 -6.70
N PHE A 264 7.26 -19.60 -6.33
CA PHE A 264 6.42 -18.88 -5.39
C PHE A 264 7.05 -18.78 -4.00
N LEU A 265 7.64 -19.86 -3.47
CA LEU A 265 8.32 -19.86 -2.17
C LEU A 265 9.72 -19.24 -2.21
N ARG A 266 10.11 -18.65 -3.34
CA ARG A 266 11.38 -17.92 -3.50
C ARG A 266 12.62 -18.79 -3.20
N LYS A 267 12.54 -20.11 -3.45
CA LYS A 267 13.60 -21.08 -3.15
C LYS A 267 14.89 -20.89 -3.96
N GLY A 268 14.85 -20.05 -5.01
CA GLY A 268 16.01 -19.74 -5.84
C GLY A 268 16.91 -18.62 -5.30
N TYR A 269 16.50 -17.92 -4.24
CA TYR A 269 17.38 -16.92 -3.64
C TYR A 269 18.47 -17.59 -2.81
N PRO A 270 19.73 -17.18 -2.96
CA PRO A 270 20.82 -17.69 -2.14
C PRO A 270 20.58 -17.34 -0.67
N SER A 271 20.85 -18.31 0.21
CA SER A 271 20.88 -18.12 1.66
C SER A 271 22.32 -18.21 2.13
N ASP A 272 23.17 -17.29 1.66
CA ASP A 272 24.58 -17.29 2.01
C ASP A 272 24.72 -17.08 3.53
N PRO A 273 25.38 -18.01 4.25
CA PRO A 273 25.58 -17.86 5.68
C PRO A 273 26.43 -16.62 5.94
N HIS A 274 25.92 -15.70 6.75
CA HIS A 274 26.68 -14.58 7.27
C HIS A 274 26.45 -14.45 8.77
N SER A 275 27.37 -13.79 9.47
CA SER A 275 27.26 -13.59 10.92
C SER A 275 26.15 -12.58 11.21
N ARG A 276 25.14 -13.02 11.95
CA ARG A 276 24.17 -12.10 12.57
C ARG A 276 24.81 -11.44 13.78
N ASP A 277 24.99 -10.14 13.71
CA ASP A 277 25.43 -9.33 14.85
C ASP A 277 24.47 -8.17 15.13
N ALA A 278 24.68 -7.49 16.25
CA ALA A 278 23.84 -6.37 16.65
C ALA A 278 23.95 -5.17 15.69
N ALA A 279 25.08 -5.01 14.99
CA ALA A 279 25.29 -3.90 14.07
C ALA A 279 24.48 -4.09 12.78
N LEU A 280 24.46 -5.32 12.25
CA LEU A 280 23.65 -5.72 11.11
C LEU A 280 22.16 -5.62 11.43
N LEU A 281 21.72 -6.17 12.57
CA LEU A 281 20.33 -6.05 13.01
C LEU A 281 19.91 -4.58 13.11
N TRP A 282 20.77 -3.73 13.67
CA TRP A 282 20.49 -2.30 13.76
C TRP A 282 20.45 -1.63 12.38
N ALA A 283 21.31 -2.03 11.44
CA ALA A 283 21.26 -1.55 10.05
C ALA A 283 19.94 -1.94 9.36
N GLN A 284 19.49 -3.18 9.52
CA GLN A 284 18.24 -3.68 8.96
C GLN A 284 17.01 -3.00 9.58
N VAL A 285 17.01 -2.76 10.91
CA VAL A 285 15.94 -2.00 11.57
C VAL A 285 15.91 -0.56 11.07
N LYS A 286 17.07 0.07 10.87
CA LYS A 286 17.20 1.42 10.31
C LYS A 286 16.80 1.52 8.84
N ALA A 287 16.56 0.41 8.13
CA ALA A 287 16.02 0.44 6.77
C ALA A 287 14.60 1.03 6.72
N PHE A 288 13.83 0.91 7.81
CA PHE A 288 12.60 1.68 8.00
C PHE A 288 12.92 3.05 8.63
N ASN A 289 13.12 4.05 7.77
CA ASN A 289 13.67 5.35 8.17
C ASN A 289 12.70 6.49 7.86
N VAL A 290 11.80 6.79 8.80
CA VAL A 290 10.84 7.89 8.67
C VAL A 290 11.51 9.25 8.46
N PRO A 291 12.59 9.62 9.20
CA PRO A 291 13.29 10.89 8.93
C PRO A 291 13.93 10.98 7.55
N HIS A 292 14.41 9.87 6.97
CA HIS A 292 14.93 9.89 5.61
C HIS A 292 13.81 10.11 4.58
N GLU A 293 12.66 9.48 4.77
CA GLU A 293 11.53 9.63 3.83
C GLU A 293 10.81 10.98 3.96
N PHE A 294 10.64 11.48 5.19
CA PHE A 294 9.74 12.60 5.48
C PHE A 294 10.38 13.73 6.28
N THR A 295 11.70 13.74 6.44
CA THR A 295 12.47 14.63 7.32
C THR A 295 12.15 14.46 8.81
N TRP A 296 12.93 15.12 9.68
CA TRP A 296 12.64 15.17 11.11
C TRP A 296 11.31 15.85 11.43
N LEU A 297 10.88 16.82 10.62
CA LEU A 297 9.57 17.44 10.78
C LEU A 297 8.44 16.41 10.61
N GLY A 298 8.53 15.56 9.57
CA GLY A 298 7.58 14.48 9.36
C GLY A 298 7.55 13.50 10.52
N ALA A 299 8.71 13.11 11.06
CA ALA A 299 8.80 12.24 12.24
C ALA A 299 8.09 12.85 13.47
N VAL A 300 8.29 14.15 13.73
CA VAL A 300 7.58 14.86 14.82
C VAL A 300 6.07 14.87 14.58
N LEU A 301 5.61 15.14 13.35
CA LEU A 301 4.19 15.10 13.01
C LEU A 301 3.58 13.71 13.20
N VAL A 302 4.32 12.64 12.87
CA VAL A 302 3.88 11.26 13.13
C VAL A 302 3.71 11.02 14.63
N LEU A 303 4.68 11.39 15.47
CA LEU A 303 4.56 11.23 16.92
C LEU A 303 3.37 12.01 17.49
N PHE A 304 3.15 13.24 17.00
CA PHE A 304 2.01 14.04 17.40
C PHE A 304 0.67 13.43 16.95
N ALA A 305 0.60 12.88 15.74
CA ALA A 305 -0.56 12.17 15.24
C ALA A 305 -0.88 10.92 16.07
N LEU A 306 0.14 10.12 16.40
CA LEU A 306 -0.01 8.93 17.25
C LEU A 306 -0.53 9.32 18.64
N PHE A 307 -0.02 10.39 19.23
CA PHE A 307 -0.51 10.90 20.51
C PHE A 307 -1.99 11.33 20.46
N CYS A 308 -2.39 12.10 19.43
CA CYS A 308 -3.77 12.51 19.25
C CYS A 308 -4.70 11.31 18.98
N LEU A 309 -4.30 10.41 18.09
CA LEU A 309 -5.07 9.21 17.75
C LEU A 309 -5.15 8.23 18.92
N TRP A 310 -4.16 8.15 19.80
CA TRP A 310 -4.23 7.30 21.00
C TRP A 310 -5.42 7.67 21.89
N LYS A 311 -5.73 8.96 21.99
CA LYS A 311 -6.85 9.46 22.81
C LYS A 311 -8.22 9.23 22.17
N ARG A 312 -8.31 9.19 20.84
CA ARG A 312 -9.60 9.20 20.11
C ARG A 312 -9.90 7.90 19.36
N GLN A 313 -8.88 7.28 18.77
CA GLN A 313 -8.95 6.14 17.87
C GLN A 313 -7.79 5.16 18.13
N ARG A 314 -7.58 4.73 19.39
CA ARG A 314 -6.44 3.88 19.81
C ARG A 314 -6.23 2.62 18.95
N HIS A 315 -7.30 2.07 18.38
CA HIS A 315 -7.25 0.89 17.52
C HIS A 315 -6.45 1.14 16.24
N ILE A 316 -6.47 2.36 15.68
CA ILE A 316 -5.65 2.75 14.52
C ILE A 316 -4.17 2.75 14.89
N VAL A 317 -3.82 3.30 16.05
CA VAL A 317 -2.45 3.32 16.55
C VAL A 317 -1.94 1.89 16.78
N VAL A 318 -2.74 1.05 17.45
CA VAL A 318 -2.39 -0.35 17.70
C VAL A 318 -2.20 -1.12 16.39
N ALA A 319 -3.07 -0.92 15.40
CA ALA A 319 -2.94 -1.56 14.09
C ALA A 319 -1.68 -1.09 13.33
N TYR A 320 -1.37 0.21 13.33
CA TYR A 320 -0.16 0.75 12.72
C TYR A 320 1.11 0.19 13.39
N LEU A 321 1.17 0.20 14.72
CA LEU A 321 2.32 -0.34 15.46
C LEU A 321 2.50 -1.85 15.24
N ALA A 322 1.39 -2.60 15.15
CA ALA A 322 1.43 -4.01 14.81
C ALA A 322 1.95 -4.25 13.39
N ALA A 323 1.59 -3.40 12.42
CA ALA A 323 2.15 -3.45 11.07
C ALA A 323 3.66 -3.18 11.11
N VAL A 324 4.11 -2.10 11.74
CA VAL A 324 5.54 -1.76 11.87
C VAL A 324 6.31 -2.93 12.50
N PHE A 325 5.80 -3.47 13.61
CA PHE A 325 6.41 -4.60 14.30
C PHE A 325 6.50 -5.85 13.41
N SER A 326 5.42 -6.20 12.69
CA SER A 326 5.40 -7.34 11.79
C SER A 326 6.40 -7.20 10.64
N PHE A 327 6.53 -6.00 10.06
CA PHE A 327 7.51 -5.74 9.01
C PHE A 327 8.94 -5.82 9.55
N LEU A 328 9.22 -5.22 10.72
CA LEU A 328 10.55 -5.27 11.33
C LEU A 328 10.96 -6.71 11.69
N ILE A 329 10.05 -7.52 12.26
CA ILE A 329 10.34 -8.93 12.55
C ILE A 329 10.69 -9.70 11.28
N VAL A 330 9.92 -9.54 10.21
CA VAL A 330 10.14 -10.35 9.01
C VAL A 330 11.32 -9.82 8.19
N ILE A 331 11.42 -8.51 7.98
CA ILE A 331 12.48 -7.93 7.14
C ILE A 331 13.83 -7.92 7.87
N ALA A 332 13.89 -7.46 9.13
CA ALA A 332 15.13 -7.48 9.88
C ALA A 332 15.43 -8.86 10.49
N GLY A 333 14.42 -9.59 10.96
CA GLY A 333 14.64 -10.88 11.62
C GLY A 333 14.70 -12.10 10.70
N TYR A 334 13.75 -12.23 9.76
CA TYR A 334 13.61 -13.43 8.92
C TYR A 334 14.43 -13.33 7.63
N PHE A 335 14.30 -12.24 6.85
CA PHE A 335 15.05 -12.05 5.61
C PHE A 335 16.54 -11.90 5.87
N ASP A 336 16.92 -11.29 7.00
CA ASP A 336 18.31 -11.19 7.47
C ASP A 336 19.25 -10.79 6.34
N THR A 337 18.93 -9.69 5.68
CA THR A 337 19.62 -9.30 4.46
C THR A 337 21.02 -8.75 4.80
N PRO A 338 22.08 -9.19 4.10
CA PRO A 338 23.43 -8.64 4.27
C PRO A 338 23.47 -7.12 4.06
N ILE A 339 24.43 -6.45 4.70
CA ILE A 339 24.46 -4.98 4.79
C ILE A 339 24.49 -4.28 3.42
N ASP A 340 25.18 -4.87 2.45
CA ASP A 340 25.32 -4.40 1.07
C ASP A 340 24.04 -4.60 0.24
N MET A 341 23.13 -5.46 0.68
CA MET A 341 21.89 -5.82 0.00
C MET A 341 20.63 -5.28 0.70
N ILE A 342 20.76 -4.61 1.86
CA ILE A 342 19.62 -4.05 2.61
C ILE A 342 18.72 -3.19 1.71
N PHE A 343 19.32 -2.47 0.75
CA PHE A 343 18.59 -1.60 -0.17
C PHE A 343 17.50 -2.31 -0.98
N LEU A 344 17.64 -3.60 -1.24
CA LEU A 344 16.63 -4.42 -1.93
C LEU A 344 15.37 -4.61 -1.10
N THR A 345 15.49 -4.62 0.23
CA THR A 345 14.37 -4.80 1.16
C THR A 345 13.72 -3.49 1.58
N GLU A 346 14.39 -2.36 1.36
CA GLU A 346 13.85 -1.03 1.67
C GLU A 346 12.55 -0.76 0.89
N GLU A 347 12.44 -1.29 -0.33
CA GLU A 347 11.24 -1.18 -1.16
C GLU A 347 10.01 -1.88 -0.54
N PHE A 348 10.23 -2.89 0.31
CA PHE A 348 9.13 -3.62 0.94
C PHE A 348 8.38 -2.76 1.95
N PHE A 349 9.00 -1.72 2.52
CA PHE A 349 8.38 -0.80 3.47
C PHE A 349 7.43 0.22 2.83
N THR A 350 7.29 0.26 1.51
CA THR A 350 6.42 1.23 0.80
C THR A 350 4.98 1.30 1.35
N PRO A 351 4.29 0.17 1.67
CA PRO A 351 2.98 0.23 2.32
C PRO A 351 3.00 0.88 3.71
N LEU A 352 4.08 0.70 4.48
CA LEU A 352 4.22 1.37 5.77
C LEU A 352 4.48 2.87 5.61
N TYR A 353 5.31 3.28 4.65
CA TYR A 353 5.51 4.70 4.36
C TYR A 353 4.23 5.40 3.90
N LEU A 354 3.34 4.69 3.18
CA LEU A 354 2.00 5.18 2.87
C LEU A 354 1.18 5.44 4.14
N LEU A 355 1.15 4.50 5.09
CA LEU A 355 0.44 4.69 6.36
C LEU A 355 1.08 5.79 7.22
N THR A 356 2.40 5.91 7.19
CA THR A 356 3.14 7.01 7.84
C THR A 356 2.76 8.37 7.25
N ALA A 357 2.63 8.48 5.93
CA ALA A 357 2.16 9.70 5.29
C ALA A 357 0.74 10.08 5.73
N VAL A 358 -0.15 9.09 5.89
CA VAL A 358 -1.49 9.32 6.46
C VAL A 358 -1.40 9.91 7.85
N LEU A 359 -0.52 9.37 8.72
CA LEU A 359 -0.26 9.92 10.06
C LEU A 359 0.29 11.34 10.00
N ILE A 360 1.19 11.67 9.06
CA ILE A 360 1.67 13.04 8.86
C ILE A 360 0.51 13.99 8.56
N GLY A 361 -0.43 13.59 7.69
CA GLY A 361 -1.63 14.39 7.40
C GLY A 361 -2.51 14.61 8.64
N VAL A 362 -2.70 13.57 9.45
CA VAL A 362 -3.42 13.68 10.73
C VAL A 362 -2.67 14.61 11.71
N GLY A 363 -1.35 14.48 11.80
CA GLY A 363 -0.50 15.33 12.66
C GLY A 363 -0.56 16.80 12.25
N LEU A 364 -0.46 17.07 10.95
CA LEU A 364 -0.58 18.41 10.38
C LEU A 364 -1.95 19.03 10.67
N PHE A 365 -3.03 18.27 10.47
CA PHE A 365 -4.39 18.72 10.80
C PHE A 365 -4.53 19.09 12.29
N ASN A 366 -4.03 18.24 13.18
CA ASN A 366 -4.10 18.49 14.62
C ASN A 366 -3.25 19.70 15.03
N LEU A 367 -2.11 19.92 14.38
CA LEU A 367 -1.23 21.05 14.67
C LEU A 367 -1.89 22.36 14.24
N LEU A 368 -2.48 22.40 13.05
CA LEU A 368 -3.28 23.52 12.56
C LEU A 368 -4.48 23.78 13.49
N THR A 369 -5.14 22.73 13.95
CA THR A 369 -6.25 22.85 14.90
C THR A 369 -5.81 23.49 16.21
N TYR A 370 -4.68 23.05 16.76
CA TYR A 370 -4.12 23.63 17.99
C TYR A 370 -3.73 25.10 17.79
N ALA A 371 -3.07 25.42 16.68
CA ALA A 371 -2.68 26.79 16.35
C ALA A 371 -3.89 27.72 16.19
N ILE A 372 -4.91 27.30 15.46
CA ILE A 372 -6.14 28.09 15.24
C ILE A 372 -6.85 28.37 16.56
N ARG A 373 -7.05 27.34 17.40
CA ARG A 373 -7.73 27.49 18.69
C ARG A 373 -7.00 28.43 19.65
N ASN A 374 -5.67 28.46 19.61
CA ASN A 374 -4.87 29.35 20.45
C ASN A 374 -4.71 30.75 19.86
N ALA A 375 -4.78 30.91 18.54
CA ALA A 375 -4.77 32.21 17.87
C ALA A 375 -6.09 32.97 18.05
N SER A 376 -7.20 32.27 18.29
CA SER A 376 -8.51 32.84 18.63
C SER A 376 -8.67 33.27 20.11
N LEU A 377 -7.57 33.61 20.79
CA LEU A 377 -7.55 34.21 22.13
C LEU A 377 -6.69 35.49 22.10
N PRO A 378 -7.16 36.64 22.61
CA PRO A 378 -8.51 37.22 22.68
C PRO A 378 -8.85 38.14 21.49
#